data_AF-A0A674IVT0-F1
#
_entry.id   AF-A0A674IVT0-F1
#
_cell.length_a   1.000
_cell.length_b   1.000
_cell.length_c   1.000
_cell.angle_alpha   90.00
_cell.angle_beta   90.00
_cell.angle_gamma   90.00
#
_symmetry.space_group_name_H-M   'P 1'
#
loop_
_entity.id
_entity.type
_entity.pdbx_description
1 polymer ?
#
loop_
_entity_poly.entity_id
_entity_poly.type
_entity_poly.pdbx_seq_one_letter_code
_entity_poly.pdbx_strand_id
1 'polypeptide(L)'
;MENRRGELLDALWEEEEEDGVAASASSSLHLSEAGDVQVEMLEKARELFQLCDKEEKGFITKLDMQRLQSELPLTPEQLEAVFDSLEQDNNGYLTPVEFSMGLGKFIGIELYQGSGSTDHSRHEETFESGWSDDLDQTDDEEEKRFCSMMEQLGAAQVFEDQSEVRELWTRLRKERPDLLANFEEFLFHVSSYIREVHYEKESMEQAMKRKETDHDREVRCLYEEMEQQIKAEKERLLCQESLRHNRSNLLQKELRNKEQELEKILYRQKKLEHQIQSLNSEQLETRVQNERLQLLNENLLEQLERSKWELEVAKGHLERLQKEAQCEQEQKDRDVFRVSKNMQKEKQSLLRQLELLREMNKKLRDDRDAFEAKKLGSSSPSPATVFHW
;
A
#
# COMPACT_ATOMS: atom_id res chain seq x y z
N MET A 1 0.43 29.95 -28.60
CA MET A 1 -0.62 30.13 -27.58
C MET A 1 -0.08 29.60 -26.27
N GLU A 2 -0.10 30.46 -25.26
CA GLU A 2 -0.11 30.15 -23.83
C GLU A 2 0.79 29.01 -23.33
N ASN A 3 2.03 29.36 -23.01
CA ASN A 3 2.61 28.88 -21.78
C ASN A 3 3.43 30.01 -21.17
N ARG A 4 2.84 30.68 -20.18
CA ARG A 4 3.49 31.71 -19.37
C ARG A 4 3.06 31.49 -17.93
N ARG A 5 4.05 31.68 -17.05
CA ARG A 5 3.88 32.22 -15.69
C ARG A 5 3.30 31.25 -14.67
N GLY A 6 4.16 30.33 -14.21
CA GLY A 6 4.04 29.68 -12.91
C GLY A 6 4.94 30.29 -11.83
N GLU A 7 5.52 31.46 -12.08
CA GLU A 7 6.36 32.21 -11.13
C GLU A 7 6.00 33.69 -11.32
N LEU A 8 5.82 34.43 -10.20
CA LEU A 8 5.38 35.83 -10.06
C LEU A 8 3.91 36.06 -9.63
N LEU A 9 3.50 35.53 -8.47
CA LEU A 9 2.36 36.06 -7.69
C LEU A 9 2.59 35.81 -6.18
N ASP A 10 3.74 36.20 -5.65
CA ASP A 10 3.99 36.17 -4.19
C ASP A 10 4.90 37.31 -3.70
N ALA A 11 4.68 38.53 -4.21
CA ALA A 11 5.30 39.74 -3.67
C ALA A 11 4.66 40.98 -4.30
N LEU A 12 3.56 41.51 -3.74
CA LEU A 12 3.17 42.90 -3.94
C LEU A 12 2.09 43.39 -2.95
N TRP A 13 2.40 43.51 -1.65
CA TRP A 13 1.65 44.41 -0.74
C TRP A 13 2.58 44.88 0.41
N GLU A 14 3.48 45.80 0.07
CA GLU A 14 3.96 46.92 0.89
C GLU A 14 3.66 48.16 0.02
N GLU A 15 3.32 49.36 0.46
CA GLU A 15 3.14 50.03 1.74
C GLU A 15 2.41 51.37 1.42
N GLU A 16 2.28 52.25 2.43
CA GLU A 16 2.04 53.70 2.33
C GLU A 16 0.56 54.19 2.30
N GLU A 17 0.17 55.23 3.04
CA GLU A 17 0.68 55.92 4.23
C GLU A 17 -0.38 56.97 4.65
N GLU A 18 -0.12 57.59 5.81
CA GLU A 18 -0.52 58.95 6.22
C GLU A 18 -1.89 59.25 6.86
N ASP A 19 -1.80 59.34 8.20
CA ASP A 19 -1.92 60.55 9.02
C ASP A 19 -3.30 61.13 9.40
N GLY A 20 -3.49 61.24 10.72
CA GLY A 20 -3.66 62.55 11.31
C GLY A 20 -4.90 62.82 12.16
N VAL A 21 -4.63 63.09 13.45
CA VAL A 21 -5.37 63.99 14.36
C VAL A 21 -6.56 63.40 15.13
N ALA A 22 -6.36 63.19 16.45
CA ALA A 22 -7.27 63.73 17.47
C ALA A 22 -6.67 63.61 18.89
N ALA A 23 -5.92 64.63 19.28
CA ALA A 23 -5.64 64.93 20.68
C ALA A 23 -6.95 65.35 21.38
N SER A 24 -7.60 64.43 22.10
CA SER A 24 -8.71 64.76 23.02
C SER A 24 -9.03 63.65 24.04
N ALA A 25 -8.06 62.81 24.42
CA ALA A 25 -8.29 61.70 25.35
C ALA A 25 -7.78 61.95 26.79
N SER A 26 -7.25 63.14 27.11
CA SER A 26 -6.57 63.37 28.40
C SER A 26 -7.47 63.70 29.59
N SER A 27 -8.81 63.67 29.45
CA SER A 27 -9.72 64.02 30.56
C SER A 27 -10.67 62.91 31.02
N SER A 28 -10.55 61.69 30.47
CA SER A 28 -11.38 60.54 30.90
C SER A 28 -10.63 59.51 31.76
N LEU A 29 -9.37 59.78 32.12
CA LEU A 29 -8.42 58.81 32.68
C LEU A 29 -8.57 58.52 34.18
N HIS A 30 -9.53 59.12 34.90
CA HIS A 30 -9.56 59.01 36.37
C HIS A 30 -10.74 58.21 36.96
N LEU A 31 -11.63 57.65 36.13
CA LEU A 31 -12.70 56.73 36.55
C LEU A 31 -12.62 55.32 35.94
N SER A 32 -11.70 55.08 34.99
CA SER A 32 -11.49 53.78 34.34
C SER A 32 -10.38 52.93 34.99
N GLU A 33 -9.45 53.54 35.73
CA GLU A 33 -8.32 52.82 36.34
C GLU A 33 -8.78 51.70 37.29
N ALA A 34 -9.88 51.87 38.03
CA ALA A 34 -10.37 50.84 38.95
C ALA A 34 -11.02 49.64 38.23
N GLY A 35 -11.60 49.86 37.04
CA GLY A 35 -12.18 48.81 36.20
C GLY A 35 -11.13 48.07 35.38
N ASP A 36 -10.15 48.81 34.83
CA ASP A 36 -9.01 48.25 34.09
C ASP A 36 -8.12 47.40 35.00
N VAL A 37 -7.80 47.88 36.20
CA VAL A 37 -7.02 47.11 37.19
C VAL A 37 -7.75 45.81 37.55
N GLN A 38 -9.08 45.81 37.59
CA GLN A 38 -9.88 44.62 37.91
C GLN A 38 -9.90 43.59 36.77
N VAL A 39 -9.93 44.07 35.51
CA VAL A 39 -9.85 43.23 34.31
C VAL A 39 -8.44 42.66 34.13
N GLU A 40 -7.40 43.49 34.24
CA GLU A 40 -6.01 43.06 34.17
C GLU A 40 -5.67 42.03 35.26
N MET A 41 -6.20 42.18 36.47
CA MET A 41 -5.97 41.23 37.56
C MET A 41 -6.72 39.90 37.37
N LEU A 42 -7.90 39.91 36.74
CA LEU A 42 -8.60 38.68 36.34
C LEU A 42 -7.86 37.96 35.20
N GLU A 43 -7.27 38.71 34.28
CA GLU A 43 -6.39 38.15 33.24
C GLU A 43 -5.13 37.54 33.84
N LYS A 44 -4.49 38.21 34.80
CA LYS A 44 -3.34 37.66 35.55
C LYS A 44 -3.70 36.41 36.34
N ALA A 45 -4.90 36.35 36.94
CA ALA A 45 -5.41 35.15 37.59
C ALA A 45 -5.62 34.00 36.60
N ARG A 46 -6.08 34.31 35.37
CA ARG A 46 -6.26 33.31 34.31
C ARG A 46 -4.94 32.81 33.73
N GLU A 47 -3.94 33.68 33.58
CA GLU A 47 -2.57 33.31 33.22
C GLU A 47 -1.95 32.39 34.29
N LEU A 48 -2.12 32.73 35.57
CA LEU A 48 -1.68 31.88 36.68
C LEU A 48 -2.36 30.51 36.64
N PHE A 49 -3.66 30.44 36.36
CA PHE A 49 -4.38 29.17 36.21
C PHE A 49 -3.77 28.30 35.10
N GLN A 50 -3.44 28.89 33.94
CA GLN A 50 -2.79 28.17 32.83
C GLN A 50 -1.35 27.72 33.16
N LEU A 51 -0.62 28.50 33.97
CA LEU A 51 0.70 28.12 34.46
C LEU A 51 0.65 26.89 35.39
N CYS A 52 -0.44 26.74 36.13
CA CYS A 52 -0.68 25.60 37.03
C CYS A 52 -1.13 24.36 36.26
N ASP A 53 -2.01 24.52 35.27
CA ASP A 53 -2.59 23.45 34.48
C ASP A 53 -1.87 23.24 33.13
N LYS A 54 -0.58 22.87 33.20
CA LYS A 54 0.25 22.56 32.00
C LYS A 54 -0.25 21.36 31.19
N GLU A 55 -1.17 20.58 31.75
CA GLU A 55 -1.73 19.37 31.14
C GLU A 55 -3.12 19.62 30.52
N GLU A 56 -3.58 20.89 30.48
CA GLU A 56 -4.89 21.34 29.94
C GLU A 56 -6.09 20.53 30.47
N LYS A 57 -6.03 20.13 31.74
CA LYS A 57 -7.06 19.28 32.37
C LYS A 57 -8.34 20.05 32.69
N GLY A 58 -8.27 21.38 32.75
CA GLY A 58 -9.35 22.26 33.14
C GLY A 58 -9.59 22.31 34.65
N PHE A 59 -8.70 21.73 35.46
CA PHE A 59 -8.75 21.74 36.92
C PHE A 59 -7.34 21.61 37.51
N ILE A 60 -7.10 22.23 38.66
CA ILE A 60 -5.80 22.21 39.35
C ILE A 60 -5.87 21.23 40.52
N THR A 61 -4.92 20.30 40.62
CA THR A 61 -4.81 19.41 41.79
C THR A 61 -3.79 19.93 42.80
N LYS A 62 -3.79 19.41 44.05
CA LYS A 62 -2.80 19.77 45.09
C LYS A 62 -1.34 19.61 44.61
N LEU A 63 -1.08 18.60 43.78
CA LEU A 63 0.24 18.37 43.20
C LEU A 63 0.61 19.44 42.17
N ASP A 64 -0.37 19.95 41.42
CA ASP A 64 -0.17 21.02 40.44
C ASP A 64 0.09 22.37 41.11
N MET A 65 -0.52 22.63 42.28
CA MET A 65 -0.18 23.79 43.12
C MET A 65 1.25 23.74 43.67
N GLN A 66 1.72 22.56 44.11
CA GLN A 66 3.09 22.40 44.59
C GLN A 66 4.14 22.67 43.48
N ARG A 67 3.78 22.53 42.19
CA ARG A 67 4.68 22.85 41.07
C ARG A 67 4.96 24.35 40.94
N LEU A 68 4.15 25.23 41.53
CA LEU A 68 4.42 26.69 41.60
C LEU A 68 5.52 27.06 42.59
N GLN A 69 6.00 26.11 43.41
CA GLN A 69 7.11 26.36 44.34
C GLN A 69 8.37 26.87 43.63
N SER A 70 8.56 26.57 42.34
CA SER A 70 9.70 27.09 41.56
C SER A 70 9.49 28.52 41.05
N GLU A 71 8.25 29.01 40.97
CA GLU A 71 7.88 30.30 40.36
C GLU A 71 7.43 31.33 41.42
N LEU A 72 7.02 30.88 42.61
CA LEU A 72 6.56 31.73 43.72
C LEU A 72 7.36 31.43 45.00
N PRO A 73 7.74 32.46 45.79
CA PRO A 73 8.48 32.29 47.04
C PRO A 73 7.56 31.83 48.20
N LEU A 74 6.91 30.67 48.06
CA LEU A 74 6.01 30.08 49.06
C LEU A 74 6.44 28.64 49.37
N THR A 75 6.27 28.21 50.62
CA THR A 75 6.54 26.82 51.02
C THR A 75 5.41 25.89 50.54
N PRO A 76 5.65 24.59 50.32
CA PRO A 76 4.61 23.67 49.85
C PRO A 76 3.43 23.59 50.83
N GLU A 77 3.68 23.73 52.13
CA GLU A 77 2.64 23.78 53.16
C GLU A 77 1.78 25.06 53.07
N GLN A 78 2.36 26.17 52.63
CA GLN A 78 1.61 27.42 52.39
C GLN A 78 0.78 27.34 51.11
N LEU A 79 1.31 26.68 50.06
CA LEU A 79 0.57 26.43 48.82
C LEU A 79 -0.61 25.47 49.04
N GLU A 80 -0.44 24.45 49.89
CA GLU A 80 -1.53 23.58 50.32
C GLU A 80 -2.60 24.34 51.12
N ALA A 81 -2.19 25.22 52.05
CA ALA A 81 -3.13 26.05 52.80
C ALA A 81 -3.89 27.04 51.90
N VAL A 82 -3.24 27.58 50.86
CA VAL A 82 -3.90 28.42 49.84
C VAL A 82 -4.87 27.59 49.01
N PHE A 83 -4.49 26.40 48.57
CA PHE A 83 -5.38 25.48 47.85
C PHE A 83 -6.64 25.15 48.68
N ASP A 84 -6.46 24.76 49.94
CA ASP A 84 -7.57 24.43 50.85
C ASP A 84 -8.46 25.66 51.16
N SER A 85 -7.94 26.89 51.02
CA SER A 85 -8.72 28.12 51.21
C SER A 85 -9.52 28.54 49.97
N LEU A 86 -9.07 28.14 48.79
CA LEU A 86 -9.70 28.44 47.50
C LEU A 86 -10.71 27.36 47.08
N GLU A 87 -10.48 26.12 47.50
CA GLU A 87 -11.37 24.97 47.27
C GLU A 87 -12.59 25.03 48.22
N GLN A 88 -13.72 25.55 47.72
CA GLN A 88 -14.96 25.63 48.50
C GLN A 88 -15.71 24.28 48.58
N ASP A 89 -15.53 23.42 47.58
CA ASP A 89 -16.32 22.20 47.42
C ASP A 89 -15.66 20.92 47.99
N ASN A 90 -14.44 21.01 48.57
CA ASN A 90 -13.66 19.86 49.09
C ASN A 90 -13.62 18.64 48.14
N ASN A 91 -13.56 18.89 46.84
CA ASN A 91 -13.68 17.91 45.77
C ASN A 91 -12.32 17.32 45.35
N GLY A 92 -11.21 17.86 45.86
CA GLY A 92 -9.83 17.48 45.58
C GLY A 92 -9.23 18.15 44.34
N TYR A 93 -9.94 19.09 43.71
CA TYR A 93 -9.54 19.77 42.49
C TYR A 93 -10.17 21.15 42.36
N LEU A 94 -9.38 22.12 41.93
CA LEU A 94 -9.76 23.52 41.93
C LEU A 94 -10.10 23.95 40.49
N THR A 95 -11.36 24.36 40.27
CA THR A 95 -11.86 24.77 38.95
C THR A 95 -11.46 26.23 38.62
N PRO A 96 -11.45 26.65 37.34
CA PRO A 96 -11.06 28.02 36.97
C PRO A 96 -11.93 29.11 37.61
N VAL A 97 -13.21 28.78 37.85
CA VAL A 97 -14.17 29.68 38.49
C VAL A 97 -13.88 29.82 39.98
N GLU A 98 -13.59 28.72 40.67
CA GLU A 98 -13.18 28.75 42.08
C GLU A 98 -11.84 29.47 42.28
N PHE A 99 -10.88 29.27 41.36
CA PHE A 99 -9.59 29.97 41.39
C PHE A 99 -9.75 31.47 41.26
N SER A 100 -10.47 31.92 40.24
CA SER A 100 -10.64 33.35 39.95
C SER A 100 -11.49 34.05 41.01
N MET A 101 -12.55 33.41 41.50
CA MET A 101 -13.38 33.96 42.58
C MET A 101 -12.66 33.96 43.94
N GLY A 102 -11.99 32.86 44.29
CA GLY A 102 -11.27 32.76 45.56
C GLY A 102 -10.06 33.67 45.63
N LEU A 103 -9.30 33.78 44.53
CA LEU A 103 -8.16 34.69 44.44
C LEU A 103 -8.63 36.17 44.41
N GLY A 104 -9.74 36.46 43.72
CA GLY A 104 -10.38 37.78 43.75
C GLY A 104 -10.80 38.20 45.15
N LYS A 105 -11.35 37.27 45.95
CA LYS A 105 -11.71 37.51 47.36
C LYS A 105 -10.48 37.72 48.24
N PHE A 106 -9.39 36.99 48.00
CA PHE A 106 -8.14 37.14 48.76
C PHE A 106 -7.42 38.46 48.48
N ILE A 107 -7.62 39.02 47.29
CA ILE A 107 -7.04 40.30 46.86
C ILE A 107 -7.99 41.50 47.15
N GLY A 108 -9.13 41.26 47.81
CA GLY A 108 -10.02 42.32 48.28
C GLY A 108 -11.02 42.83 47.24
N ILE A 109 -11.32 42.03 46.23
CA ILE A 109 -12.38 42.32 45.25
C ILE A 109 -13.71 41.80 45.81
N GLU A 110 -14.40 42.64 46.57
CA GLU A 110 -15.83 42.45 46.80
C GLU A 110 -16.55 42.74 45.49
N LEU A 111 -16.89 41.68 44.73
CA LEU A 111 -17.89 41.81 43.68
C LEU A 111 -19.20 42.24 44.35
N TYR A 112 -19.56 43.51 44.19
CA TYR A 112 -20.93 43.97 44.41
C TYR A 112 -21.83 43.25 43.42
N GLN A 113 -22.34 42.09 43.83
CA GLN A 113 -23.53 41.51 43.22
C GLN A 113 -24.69 42.46 43.52
N GLY A 114 -25.10 43.19 42.49
CA GLY A 114 -26.41 43.82 42.44
C GLY A 114 -27.48 42.74 42.46
N SER A 115 -28.01 42.42 43.64
CA SER A 115 -29.36 41.90 43.82
C SER A 115 -29.72 41.98 45.30
N GLY A 116 -30.92 42.47 45.60
CA GLY A 116 -31.53 42.25 46.91
C GLY A 116 -31.93 43.50 47.65
N SER A 117 -32.78 44.32 47.02
CA SER A 117 -33.79 45.12 47.73
C SER A 117 -34.42 44.29 48.85
N THR A 118 -34.06 44.60 50.09
CA THR A 118 -34.77 44.17 51.30
C THR A 118 -34.92 45.45 52.12
N ASP A 119 -35.96 46.21 51.84
CA ASP A 119 -37.21 46.16 52.59
C ASP A 119 -37.00 46.33 54.10
N HIS A 120 -37.01 47.60 54.53
CA HIS A 120 -37.42 47.93 55.88
C HIS A 120 -38.33 49.18 55.87
N SER A 121 -39.62 48.87 55.94
CA SER A 121 -40.56 49.45 56.90
C SER A 121 -41.08 50.87 56.62
N ARG A 122 -42.24 50.94 55.96
CA ARG A 122 -43.23 51.98 56.28
C ARG A 122 -44.65 51.40 56.31
N HIS A 123 -45.03 50.89 57.48
CA HIS A 123 -46.42 50.80 57.91
C HIS A 123 -46.70 52.03 58.79
N GLU A 124 -47.55 52.93 58.27
CA GLU A 124 -48.79 53.42 58.90
C GLU A 124 -48.89 53.21 60.44
N GLU A 125 -49.08 54.23 61.29
CA GLU A 125 -50.35 54.94 61.45
C GLU A 125 -50.26 56.10 62.49
N THR A 126 -50.89 57.23 62.15
CA THR A 126 -51.87 57.97 63.01
C THR A 126 -51.40 58.84 64.19
N PHE A 127 -51.38 60.17 63.96
CA PHE A 127 -52.16 61.09 64.82
C PHE A 127 -52.65 62.32 64.05
N GLU A 128 -53.94 62.62 64.24
CA GLU A 128 -54.76 63.62 63.56
C GLU A 128 -54.27 65.06 63.77
N SER A 129 -54.23 65.85 62.70
CA SER A 129 -54.46 67.28 62.80
C SER A 129 -55.13 67.82 61.54
N GLY A 130 -56.45 67.99 61.63
CA GLY A 130 -57.19 69.12 61.08
C GLY A 130 -57.00 69.44 59.60
N TRP A 131 -57.92 68.94 58.79
CA TRP A 131 -58.22 69.49 57.47
C TRP A 131 -58.45 71.01 57.58
N SER A 132 -57.53 71.79 57.00
CA SER A 132 -57.71 73.20 56.67
C SER A 132 -58.14 73.28 55.20
N ASP A 133 -59.40 72.95 54.98
CA ASP A 133 -60.13 73.11 53.72
C ASP A 133 -60.49 74.58 53.50
N ASP A 134 -59.52 75.45 53.14
CA ASP A 134 -59.88 76.77 52.59
C ASP A 134 -58.77 77.62 51.89
N LEU A 135 -57.60 77.07 51.50
CA LEU A 135 -56.55 77.91 50.87
C LEU A 135 -55.80 77.32 49.65
N ASP A 136 -56.24 76.21 49.04
CA ASP A 136 -55.52 75.59 47.90
C ASP A 136 -56.21 75.69 46.53
N GLN A 137 -57.50 76.09 46.49
CA GLN A 137 -58.26 76.12 45.23
C GLN A 137 -57.73 77.16 44.22
N THR A 138 -56.95 78.15 44.64
CA THR A 138 -56.40 79.15 43.73
C THR A 138 -55.13 78.70 43.02
N ASP A 139 -54.29 77.90 43.68
CA ASP A 139 -53.04 77.37 43.10
C ASP A 139 -53.33 76.22 42.13
N ASP A 140 -54.30 75.35 42.48
CA ASP A 140 -54.81 74.29 41.61
C ASP A 140 -55.38 74.81 40.28
N GLU A 141 -56.08 75.95 40.30
CA GLU A 141 -56.65 76.55 39.09
C GLU A 141 -55.61 77.32 38.26
N GLU A 142 -54.51 77.80 38.86
CA GLU A 142 -53.37 78.35 38.11
C GLU A 142 -52.54 77.22 37.47
N GLU A 143 -52.34 76.11 38.17
CA GLU A 143 -51.65 74.92 37.68
C GLU A 143 -52.38 74.25 36.52
N LYS A 144 -53.70 74.05 36.61
CA LYS A 144 -54.50 73.50 35.50
C LYS A 144 -54.42 74.36 34.24
N ARG A 145 -54.40 75.68 34.39
CA ARG A 145 -54.28 76.61 33.25
C ARG A 145 -52.90 76.57 32.62
N PHE A 146 -51.85 76.46 33.43
CA PHE A 146 -50.49 76.27 32.93
C PHE A 146 -50.34 74.94 32.20
N CYS A 147 -50.82 73.83 32.77
CA CYS A 147 -50.78 72.52 32.13
C CYS A 147 -51.57 72.49 30.82
N SER A 148 -52.78 73.07 30.80
CA SER A 148 -53.58 73.17 29.56
C SER A 148 -52.87 73.97 28.47
N MET A 149 -52.16 75.05 28.83
CA MET A 149 -51.35 75.83 27.89
C MET A 149 -50.16 75.02 27.39
N MET A 150 -49.42 74.34 28.28
CA MET A 150 -48.29 73.48 27.91
C MET A 150 -48.70 72.32 26.98
N GLU A 151 -49.88 71.76 27.18
CA GLU A 151 -50.48 70.75 26.30
C GLU A 151 -50.88 71.34 24.94
N GLN A 152 -51.51 72.52 24.92
CA GLN A 152 -51.89 73.20 23.69
C GLN A 152 -50.68 73.59 22.84
N LEU A 153 -49.58 74.00 23.48
CA LEU A 153 -48.33 74.30 22.81
C LEU A 153 -47.51 73.05 22.46
N GLY A 154 -47.90 71.87 22.95
CA GLY A 154 -47.15 70.62 22.77
C GLY A 154 -45.79 70.60 23.48
N ALA A 155 -45.62 71.44 24.51
CA ALA A 155 -44.41 71.62 25.29
C ALA A 155 -44.35 70.72 26.54
N ALA A 156 -45.46 70.08 26.91
CA ALA A 156 -45.59 69.30 28.15
C ALA A 156 -44.65 68.08 28.26
N GLN A 157 -44.15 67.54 27.15
CA GLN A 157 -43.23 66.40 27.12
C GLN A 157 -41.81 66.77 26.68
N VAL A 158 -41.56 68.05 26.41
CA VAL A 158 -40.29 68.55 25.87
C VAL A 158 -39.33 68.97 26.98
N PHE A 159 -39.87 69.49 28.09
CA PHE A 159 -39.09 69.97 29.24
C PHE A 159 -39.19 68.96 30.41
N GLU A 160 -38.03 68.48 30.88
CA GLU A 160 -37.95 67.57 32.04
C GLU A 160 -38.30 68.28 33.36
N ASP A 161 -37.89 69.54 33.51
CA ASP A 161 -38.29 70.42 34.62
C ASP A 161 -39.09 71.62 34.08
N GLN A 162 -40.36 71.70 34.48
CA GLN A 162 -41.29 72.75 34.05
C GLN A 162 -41.46 73.86 35.09
N SER A 163 -40.76 73.77 36.23
CA SER A 163 -40.90 74.70 37.35
C SER A 163 -40.47 76.13 36.98
N GLU A 164 -39.36 76.29 36.27
CA GLU A 164 -38.86 77.60 35.82
C GLU A 164 -39.77 78.24 34.77
N VAL A 165 -40.31 77.44 33.84
CA VAL A 165 -41.24 77.88 32.80
C VAL A 165 -42.57 78.30 33.43
N ARG A 166 -43.04 77.55 34.44
CA ARG A 166 -44.23 77.85 35.24
C ARG A 166 -44.07 79.15 36.02
N GLU A 167 -42.94 79.34 36.68
CA GLU A 167 -42.66 80.55 37.46
C GLU A 167 -42.57 81.78 36.54
N LEU A 168 -41.93 81.65 35.37
CA LEU A 168 -41.85 82.73 34.39
C LEU A 168 -43.21 83.06 33.79
N TRP A 169 -44.03 82.06 33.45
CA TRP A 169 -45.38 82.25 32.91
C TRP A 169 -46.32 82.94 33.91
N THR A 170 -46.30 82.50 35.18
CA THR A 170 -47.10 83.11 36.25
C THR A 170 -46.69 84.55 36.54
N ARG A 171 -45.37 84.86 36.57
CA ARG A 171 -44.87 86.24 36.72
C ARG A 171 -45.23 87.13 35.52
N LEU A 172 -45.01 86.67 34.28
CA LEU A 172 -45.36 87.44 33.06
C LEU A 172 -46.85 87.77 33.00
N ARG A 173 -47.71 86.82 33.37
CA ARG A 173 -49.15 87.02 33.40
C ARG A 173 -49.61 88.06 34.44
N LYS A 174 -48.91 88.15 35.58
CA LYS A 174 -49.21 89.09 36.68
C LYS A 174 -48.64 90.50 36.44
N GLU A 175 -47.44 90.60 35.88
CA GLU A 175 -46.72 91.87 35.77
C GLU A 175 -46.79 92.52 34.39
N ARG A 176 -46.80 91.74 33.30
CA ARG A 176 -46.80 92.24 31.92
C ARG A 176 -47.57 91.31 30.95
N PRO A 177 -48.92 91.37 30.96
CA PRO A 177 -49.75 90.48 30.15
C PRO A 177 -49.52 90.64 28.63
N ASP A 178 -49.09 91.83 28.18
CA ASP A 178 -48.84 92.13 26.76
C ASP A 178 -47.71 91.28 26.14
N LEU A 179 -46.83 90.69 26.96
CA LEU A 179 -45.71 89.85 26.50
C LEU A 179 -45.96 88.36 26.64
N LEU A 180 -47.08 87.96 27.25
CA LEU A 180 -47.40 86.56 27.47
C LEU A 180 -47.59 85.82 26.14
N ALA A 181 -48.26 86.44 25.16
CA ALA A 181 -48.46 85.86 23.83
C ALA A 181 -47.15 85.59 23.09
N ASN A 182 -46.19 86.52 23.17
CA ASN A 182 -44.86 86.34 22.55
C ASN A 182 -44.06 85.23 23.24
N PHE A 183 -44.24 85.07 24.56
CA PHE A 183 -43.62 83.99 25.33
C PHE A 183 -44.24 82.63 24.98
N GLU A 184 -45.56 82.55 24.85
CA GLU A 184 -46.28 81.35 24.41
C GLU A 184 -45.92 80.97 22.96
N GLU A 185 -45.80 81.94 22.04
CA GLU A 185 -45.34 81.71 20.67
C GLU A 185 -43.87 81.25 20.64
N PHE A 186 -43.02 81.81 21.49
CA PHE A 186 -41.64 81.34 21.65
C PHE A 186 -41.58 79.90 22.18
N LEU A 187 -42.36 79.58 23.22
CA LEU A 187 -42.46 78.21 23.75
C LEU A 187 -42.99 77.23 22.70
N PHE A 188 -43.96 77.65 21.89
CA PHE A 188 -44.46 76.86 20.77
C PHE A 188 -43.37 76.57 19.74
N HIS A 189 -42.62 77.58 19.31
CA HIS A 189 -41.55 77.39 18.34
C HIS A 189 -40.41 76.52 18.88
N VAL A 190 -39.99 76.74 20.14
CA VAL A 190 -38.95 75.93 20.78
C VAL A 190 -39.42 74.49 20.97
N SER A 191 -40.65 74.27 21.42
CA SER A 191 -41.18 72.91 21.60
C SER A 191 -41.41 72.17 20.28
N SER A 192 -41.90 72.84 19.23
CA SER A 192 -42.01 72.26 17.89
C SER A 192 -40.64 71.89 17.34
N TYR A 193 -39.65 72.79 17.46
CA TYR A 193 -38.28 72.54 17.00
C TYR A 193 -37.64 71.36 17.73
N ILE A 194 -37.75 71.29 19.06
CA ILE A 194 -37.20 70.18 19.83
C ILE A 194 -37.89 68.85 19.45
N ARG A 195 -39.21 68.84 19.27
CA ARG A 195 -39.94 67.65 18.80
C ARG A 195 -39.51 67.19 17.41
N GLU A 196 -39.33 68.12 16.47
CA GLU A 196 -38.83 67.80 15.13
C GLU A 196 -37.45 67.15 15.19
N VAL A 197 -36.54 67.70 16.00
CA VAL A 197 -35.20 67.12 16.24
C VAL A 197 -35.30 65.74 16.88
N HIS A 198 -36.19 65.52 17.85
CA HIS A 198 -36.42 64.19 18.43
C HIS A 198 -36.93 63.19 17.40
N TYR A 199 -37.91 63.59 16.56
CA TYR A 199 -38.42 62.75 15.49
C TYR A 199 -37.35 62.41 14.46
N GLU A 200 -36.52 63.39 14.05
CA GLU A 200 -35.39 63.16 13.16
C GLU A 200 -34.36 62.21 13.76
N LYS A 201 -34.03 62.37 15.05
CA LYS A 201 -33.17 61.46 15.80
C LYS A 201 -33.72 60.05 15.79
N GLU A 202 -34.99 59.85 16.17
CA GLU A 202 -35.63 58.53 16.19
C GLU A 202 -35.69 57.90 14.78
N SER A 203 -36.01 58.68 13.76
CA SER A 203 -36.03 58.24 12.37
C SER A 203 -34.64 57.77 11.92
N MET A 204 -33.59 58.54 12.25
CA MET A 204 -32.21 58.19 11.96
C MET A 204 -31.76 56.95 12.73
N GLU A 205 -32.08 56.84 14.02
CA GLU A 205 -31.81 55.65 14.83
C GLU A 205 -32.51 54.41 14.25
N GLN A 206 -33.75 54.53 13.81
CA GLN A 206 -34.45 53.43 13.14
C GLN A 206 -33.81 53.06 11.80
N ALA A 207 -33.37 54.04 11.01
CA ALA A 207 -32.64 53.79 9.77
C ALA A 207 -31.32 53.06 10.02
N MET A 208 -30.57 53.46 11.04
CA MET A 208 -29.34 52.79 11.47
C MET A 208 -29.60 51.37 11.95
N LYS A 209 -30.60 51.15 12.80
CA LYS A 209 -31.00 49.80 13.26
C LYS A 209 -31.39 48.89 12.08
N ARG A 210 -32.12 49.42 11.09
CA ARG A 210 -32.44 48.65 9.87
C ARG A 210 -31.16 48.28 9.11
N LYS A 211 -30.27 49.24 8.90
CA LYS A 211 -28.97 49.02 8.22
C LYS A 211 -28.09 48.00 8.94
N GLU A 212 -28.02 48.06 10.26
CA GLU A 212 -27.33 47.08 11.09
C GLU A 212 -27.94 45.68 10.89
N THR A 213 -29.27 45.55 11.00
CA THR A 213 -29.92 44.24 10.80
C THR A 213 -29.78 43.70 9.38
N ASP A 214 -29.73 44.57 8.36
CA ASP A 214 -29.52 44.17 6.97
C ASP A 214 -28.08 43.70 6.76
N HIS A 215 -27.11 44.41 7.34
CA HIS A 215 -25.71 43.98 7.33
C HIS A 215 -25.53 42.63 8.05
N ASP A 216 -26.13 42.45 9.23
CA ASP A 216 -26.10 41.18 9.96
C ASP A 216 -26.72 40.03 9.16
N ARG A 217 -27.75 40.31 8.36
CA ARG A 217 -28.34 39.31 7.45
C ARG A 217 -27.38 38.97 6.33
N GLU A 218 -26.80 39.97 5.67
CA GLU A 218 -25.85 39.78 4.57
C GLU A 218 -24.63 38.98 5.04
N VAL A 219 -24.05 39.36 6.17
CA VAL A 219 -22.93 38.63 6.79
C VAL A 219 -23.30 37.17 7.04
N ARG A 220 -24.47 36.90 7.64
CA ARG A 220 -24.94 35.52 7.86
C ARG A 220 -25.12 34.75 6.55
N CYS A 221 -25.74 35.35 5.54
CA CYS A 221 -25.91 34.72 4.22
C CYS A 221 -24.54 34.36 3.61
N LEU A 222 -23.55 35.26 3.68
CA LEU A 222 -22.20 34.99 3.18
C LEU A 222 -21.51 33.84 3.93
N TYR A 223 -21.67 33.76 5.25
CA TYR A 223 -21.16 32.63 6.03
C TYR A 223 -21.85 31.30 5.66
N GLU A 224 -23.17 31.32 5.49
CA GLU A 224 -23.94 30.14 5.07
C GLU A 224 -23.55 29.66 3.67
N GLU A 225 -23.38 30.58 2.72
CA GLU A 225 -22.92 30.28 1.36
C GLU A 225 -21.50 29.69 1.35
N MET A 226 -20.59 30.29 2.12
CA MET A 226 -19.23 29.78 2.28
C MET A 226 -19.23 28.38 2.90
N GLU A 227 -20.05 28.15 3.93
CA GLU A 227 -20.15 26.83 4.57
C GLU A 227 -20.70 25.78 3.60
N GLN A 228 -21.71 26.13 2.79
CA GLN A 228 -22.24 25.27 1.74
C GLN A 228 -21.20 24.95 0.67
N GLN A 229 -20.41 25.93 0.23
CA GLN A 229 -19.32 25.72 -0.72
C GLN A 229 -18.26 24.78 -0.15
N ILE A 230 -17.85 24.98 1.11
CA ILE A 230 -16.90 24.10 1.80
C ILE A 230 -17.44 22.67 1.89
N LYS A 231 -18.72 22.49 2.23
CA LYS A 231 -19.37 21.17 2.27
C LYS A 231 -19.39 20.52 0.89
N ALA A 232 -19.81 21.24 -0.15
CA ALA A 232 -19.86 20.73 -1.52
C ALA A 232 -18.47 20.32 -2.05
N GLU A 233 -17.44 21.14 -1.79
CA GLU A 233 -16.06 20.81 -2.19
C GLU A 233 -15.52 19.59 -1.43
N LYS A 234 -15.79 19.48 -0.12
CA LYS A 234 -15.42 18.30 0.66
C LYS A 234 -16.09 17.03 0.11
N GLU A 235 -17.39 17.06 -0.18
CA GLU A 235 -18.12 15.94 -0.77
C GLU A 235 -17.59 15.58 -2.16
N ARG A 236 -17.29 16.57 -2.99
CA ARG A 236 -16.70 16.40 -4.33
C ARG A 236 -15.35 15.69 -4.24
N LEU A 237 -14.48 16.11 -3.31
CA LEU A 237 -13.18 15.48 -3.07
C LEU A 237 -13.32 14.05 -2.57
N LEU A 238 -14.21 13.79 -1.61
CA LEU A 238 -14.49 12.44 -1.11
C LEU A 238 -15.00 11.51 -2.22
N CYS A 239 -15.92 11.99 -3.07
CA CYS A 239 -16.39 11.23 -4.22
C CYS A 239 -15.25 10.94 -5.21
N GLN A 240 -14.40 11.93 -5.50
CA GLN A 240 -13.24 11.74 -6.38
C GLN A 240 -12.24 10.75 -5.81
N GLU A 241 -11.96 10.80 -4.51
CA GLU A 241 -11.06 9.89 -3.81
C GLU A 241 -11.62 8.46 -3.80
N SER A 242 -12.91 8.30 -3.50
CA SER A 242 -13.60 7.01 -3.60
C SER A 242 -13.50 6.42 -5.01
N LEU A 243 -13.72 7.22 -6.06
CA LEU A 243 -13.55 6.77 -7.45
C LEU A 243 -12.10 6.37 -7.78
N ARG A 244 -11.11 7.16 -7.32
CA ARG A 244 -9.69 6.82 -7.47
C ARG A 244 -9.34 5.53 -6.73
N HIS A 245 -9.83 5.36 -5.51
CA HIS A 245 -9.66 4.14 -4.71
C HIS A 245 -10.27 2.92 -5.39
N ASN A 246 -11.51 3.04 -5.90
CA ASN A 246 -12.18 1.98 -6.64
C ASN A 246 -11.42 1.60 -7.92
N ARG A 247 -10.94 2.59 -8.69
CA ARG A 247 -10.10 2.34 -9.87
C ARG A 247 -8.79 1.65 -9.51
N SER A 248 -8.13 2.08 -8.45
CA SER A 248 -6.90 1.46 -7.94
C SER A 248 -7.15 -0.01 -7.54
N ASN A 249 -8.23 -0.28 -6.81
CA ASN A 249 -8.63 -1.63 -6.42
C ASN A 249 -8.91 -2.54 -7.62
N LEU A 250 -9.58 -2.03 -8.66
CA LEU A 250 -9.82 -2.79 -9.89
C LEU A 250 -8.51 -3.16 -10.59
N LEU A 251 -7.61 -2.18 -10.76
CA LEU A 251 -6.29 -2.41 -11.35
C LEU A 251 -5.47 -3.41 -10.53
N GLN A 252 -5.54 -3.34 -9.20
CA GLN A 252 -4.84 -4.28 -8.32
C GLN A 252 -5.39 -5.71 -8.47
N LYS A 253 -6.72 -5.87 -8.62
CA LYS A 253 -7.32 -7.18 -8.90
C LYS A 253 -6.90 -7.72 -10.26
N GLU A 254 -6.90 -6.88 -11.29
CA GLU A 254 -6.43 -7.25 -12.63
C GLU A 254 -4.95 -7.67 -12.59
N LEU A 255 -4.11 -6.92 -11.89
CA LEU A 255 -2.70 -7.26 -11.72
C LEU A 255 -2.53 -8.62 -11.03
N ARG A 256 -3.23 -8.87 -9.91
CA ARG A 256 -3.19 -10.17 -9.22
C ARG A 256 -3.66 -11.32 -10.11
N ASN A 257 -4.70 -11.10 -10.91
CA ASN A 257 -5.16 -12.11 -11.86
C ASN A 257 -4.09 -12.40 -12.92
N LYS A 258 -3.42 -11.37 -13.44
CA LYS A 258 -2.32 -11.51 -14.40
C LYS A 258 -1.10 -12.21 -13.80
N GLU A 259 -0.75 -11.89 -12.56
CA GLU A 259 0.30 -12.58 -11.80
C GLU A 259 -0.01 -14.08 -11.67
N GLN A 260 -1.24 -14.45 -11.29
CA GLN A 260 -1.67 -15.84 -11.20
C GLN A 260 -1.68 -16.57 -12.56
N GLU A 261 -2.05 -15.88 -13.64
CA GLU A 261 -1.95 -16.42 -15.00
C GLU A 261 -0.49 -16.70 -15.38
N LEU A 262 0.42 -15.76 -15.07
CA LEU A 262 1.85 -15.92 -15.31
C LEU A 262 2.44 -17.08 -14.50
N GLU A 263 2.09 -17.22 -13.23
CA GLU A 263 2.51 -18.35 -12.40
C GLU A 263 2.06 -19.70 -12.99
N LYS A 264 0.82 -19.79 -13.48
CA LYS A 264 0.30 -21.00 -14.15
C LYS A 264 1.09 -21.32 -15.42
N ILE A 265 1.42 -20.30 -16.22
CA ILE A 265 2.22 -20.46 -17.44
C ILE A 265 3.63 -20.92 -17.09
N LEU A 266 4.28 -20.29 -16.11
CA LEU A 266 5.62 -20.67 -15.65
C LEU A 266 5.66 -22.10 -15.10
N TYR A 267 4.62 -22.51 -14.36
CA TYR A 267 4.51 -23.89 -13.90
C TYR A 267 4.42 -24.88 -15.07
N ARG A 268 3.59 -24.59 -16.07
CA ARG A 268 3.46 -25.42 -17.28
C ARG A 268 4.76 -25.45 -18.07
N GLN A 269 5.45 -24.33 -18.21
CA GLN A 269 6.75 -24.23 -18.88
C GLN A 269 7.77 -25.14 -18.18
N LYS A 270 7.93 -25.01 -16.86
CA LYS A 270 8.84 -25.87 -16.08
C LYS A 270 8.53 -27.36 -16.24
N LYS A 271 7.23 -27.72 -16.26
CA LYS A 271 6.81 -29.11 -16.50
C LYS A 271 7.22 -29.59 -17.89
N LEU A 272 7.01 -28.79 -18.93
CA LEU A 272 7.41 -29.12 -20.30
C LEU A 272 8.93 -29.19 -20.44
N GLU A 273 9.68 -28.28 -19.83
CA GLU A 273 11.14 -28.31 -19.80
C GLU A 273 11.66 -29.62 -19.17
N HIS A 274 11.06 -30.05 -18.06
CA HIS A 274 11.43 -31.32 -17.42
C HIS A 274 11.11 -32.52 -18.32
N GLN A 275 9.97 -32.51 -19.02
CA GLN A 275 9.62 -33.55 -19.98
C GLN A 275 10.61 -33.61 -21.15
N ILE A 276 11.00 -32.46 -21.70
CA ILE A 276 12.01 -32.38 -22.77
C ILE A 276 13.36 -32.91 -22.27
N GLN A 277 13.76 -32.57 -21.05
CA GLN A 277 15.00 -33.08 -20.45
C GLN A 277 14.97 -34.61 -20.31
N SER A 278 13.87 -35.19 -19.80
CA SER A 278 13.70 -36.64 -19.69
C SER A 278 13.78 -37.34 -21.04
N LEU A 279 13.04 -36.83 -22.04
CA LEU A 279 13.06 -37.39 -23.39
C LEU A 279 14.44 -37.28 -24.04
N ASN A 280 15.17 -36.17 -23.81
CA ASN A 280 16.53 -36.02 -24.30
C ASN A 280 17.50 -37.01 -23.64
N SER A 281 17.37 -37.28 -22.32
CA SER A 281 18.19 -38.31 -21.66
C SER A 281 17.88 -39.71 -22.20
N GLU A 282 16.61 -40.05 -22.36
CA GLU A 282 16.20 -41.34 -22.95
C GLU A 282 16.67 -41.48 -24.40
N GLN A 283 16.59 -40.40 -25.18
CA GLN A 283 17.10 -40.38 -26.56
C GLN A 283 18.62 -40.55 -26.59
N LEU A 284 19.35 -39.96 -25.65
CA LEU A 284 20.80 -40.13 -25.57
C LEU A 284 21.16 -41.58 -25.18
N GLU A 285 20.47 -42.15 -24.19
CA GLU A 285 20.68 -43.55 -23.77
C GLU A 285 20.41 -44.53 -24.92
N THR A 286 19.31 -44.36 -25.65
CA THR A 286 18.99 -45.19 -26.81
C THR A 286 20.00 -45.04 -27.94
N ARG A 287 20.54 -43.83 -28.18
CA ARG A 287 21.65 -43.64 -29.14
C ARG A 287 22.90 -44.40 -28.72
N VAL A 288 23.31 -44.28 -27.45
CA VAL A 288 24.48 -44.99 -26.91
C VAL A 288 24.29 -46.51 -27.00
N GLN A 289 23.09 -47.02 -26.70
CA GLN A 289 22.79 -48.45 -26.84
C GLN A 289 22.86 -48.91 -28.30
N ASN A 290 22.32 -48.12 -29.24
CA ASN A 290 22.40 -48.43 -30.68
C ASN A 290 23.85 -48.44 -31.17
N GLU A 291 24.69 -47.48 -30.78
CA GLU A 291 26.12 -47.46 -31.10
C GLU A 291 26.83 -48.71 -30.55
N ARG A 292 26.54 -49.12 -29.31
CA ARG A 292 27.08 -50.36 -28.73
C ARG A 292 26.67 -51.61 -29.53
N LEU A 293 25.40 -51.68 -29.95
CA LEU A 293 24.90 -52.79 -30.78
C LEU A 293 25.53 -52.79 -32.17
N GLN A 294 25.75 -51.62 -32.78
CA GLN A 294 26.46 -51.49 -34.05
C GLN A 294 27.90 -52.01 -33.94
N LEU A 295 28.66 -51.57 -32.94
CA LEU A 295 30.02 -52.05 -32.68
C LEU A 295 30.07 -53.57 -32.44
N LEU A 296 29.11 -54.11 -31.69
CA LEU A 296 29.03 -55.56 -31.48
C LEU A 296 28.73 -56.30 -32.80
N ASN A 297 27.80 -55.78 -33.61
CA ASN A 297 27.44 -56.38 -34.88
C ASN A 297 28.61 -56.35 -35.87
N GLU A 298 29.34 -55.23 -35.94
CA GLU A 298 30.60 -55.12 -36.70
C GLU A 298 31.62 -56.17 -36.25
N ASN A 299 31.83 -56.32 -34.94
CA ASN A 299 32.74 -57.34 -34.40
C ASN A 299 32.31 -58.77 -34.78
N LEU A 300 31.01 -59.08 -34.68
CA LEU A 300 30.47 -60.39 -35.06
C LEU A 300 30.61 -60.65 -36.57
N LEU A 301 30.42 -59.63 -37.41
CA LEU A 301 30.66 -59.73 -38.84
C LEU A 301 32.15 -60.00 -39.14
N GLU A 302 33.07 -59.28 -38.49
CA GLU A 302 34.50 -59.56 -38.61
C GLU A 302 34.86 -60.97 -38.17
N GLN A 303 34.31 -61.46 -37.04
CA GLN A 303 34.52 -62.84 -36.58
C GLN A 303 33.96 -63.86 -37.57
N LEU A 304 32.78 -63.60 -38.13
CA LEU A 304 32.17 -64.44 -39.15
C LEU A 304 33.05 -64.48 -40.40
N GLU A 305 33.57 -63.35 -40.86
CA GLU A 305 34.49 -63.28 -42.00
C GLU A 305 35.80 -64.01 -41.74
N ARG A 306 36.39 -63.86 -40.54
CA ARG A 306 37.57 -64.62 -40.11
C ARG A 306 37.29 -66.13 -40.16
N SER A 307 36.20 -66.59 -39.57
CA SER A 307 35.83 -68.01 -39.57
C SER A 307 35.53 -68.56 -40.98
N LYS A 308 34.90 -67.76 -41.84
CA LYS A 308 34.68 -68.10 -43.26
C LYS A 308 36.01 -68.26 -44.00
N TRP A 309 36.96 -67.34 -43.79
CA TRP A 309 38.28 -67.40 -44.40
C TRP A 309 39.06 -68.63 -43.92
N GLU A 310 39.08 -68.90 -42.62
CA GLU A 310 39.69 -70.10 -42.03
C GLU A 310 39.11 -71.40 -42.60
N LEU A 311 37.78 -71.45 -42.75
CA LEU A 311 37.08 -72.59 -43.32
C LEU A 311 37.42 -72.79 -44.81
N GLU A 312 37.59 -71.71 -45.57
CA GLU A 312 38.00 -71.78 -46.98
C GLU A 312 39.45 -72.29 -47.12
N VAL A 313 40.35 -71.83 -46.26
CA VAL A 313 41.73 -72.34 -46.18
C VAL A 313 41.72 -73.84 -45.84
N ALA A 314 40.92 -74.26 -44.86
CA ALA A 314 40.80 -75.67 -44.47
C ALA A 314 40.23 -76.54 -45.60
N LYS A 315 39.21 -76.07 -46.33
CA LYS A 315 38.71 -76.73 -47.54
C LYS A 315 39.80 -76.89 -48.59
N GLY A 316 40.56 -75.82 -48.87
CA GLY A 316 41.68 -75.89 -49.82
C GLY A 316 42.76 -76.90 -49.41
N HIS A 317 43.03 -77.03 -48.11
CA HIS A 317 43.90 -78.09 -47.58
C HIS A 317 43.33 -79.50 -47.78
N LEU A 318 42.04 -79.70 -47.51
CA LEU A 318 41.36 -80.98 -47.74
C LEU A 318 41.37 -81.37 -49.22
N GLU A 319 41.10 -80.44 -50.13
CA GLU A 319 41.16 -80.69 -51.58
C GLU A 319 42.56 -81.08 -52.02
N ARG A 320 43.60 -80.46 -51.46
CA ARG A 320 44.99 -80.81 -51.75
C ARG A 320 45.32 -82.23 -51.26
N LEU A 321 44.99 -82.55 -50.02
CA LEU A 321 45.16 -83.90 -49.46
C LEU A 321 44.37 -84.94 -50.26
N GLN A 322 43.17 -84.60 -50.72
CA GLN A 322 42.36 -85.49 -51.56
C GLN A 322 43.04 -85.74 -52.92
N LYS A 323 43.59 -84.70 -53.56
CA LYS A 323 44.37 -84.83 -54.80
C LYS A 323 45.63 -85.65 -54.59
N GLU A 324 46.35 -85.43 -53.50
CA GLU A 324 47.53 -86.21 -53.13
C GLU A 324 47.18 -87.68 -52.91
N ALA A 325 46.12 -87.98 -52.14
CA ALA A 325 45.62 -89.34 -51.94
C ALA A 325 45.17 -90.00 -53.26
N GLN A 326 44.54 -89.25 -54.18
CA GLN A 326 44.20 -89.74 -55.52
C GLN A 326 45.44 -90.05 -56.35
N CYS A 327 46.42 -89.15 -56.42
CA CYS A 327 47.69 -89.37 -57.12
C CYS A 327 48.45 -90.56 -56.53
N GLU A 328 48.49 -90.70 -55.21
CA GLU A 328 49.07 -91.87 -54.54
C GLU A 328 48.34 -93.16 -54.90
N GLN A 329 47.00 -93.13 -54.96
CA GLN A 329 46.21 -94.30 -55.35
C GLN A 329 46.47 -94.66 -56.82
N GLU A 330 46.46 -93.69 -57.73
CA GLU A 330 46.81 -93.91 -59.14
C GLU A 330 48.23 -94.45 -59.30
N GLN A 331 49.17 -93.96 -58.51
CA GLN A 331 50.55 -94.44 -58.51
C GLN A 331 50.63 -95.88 -57.98
N LYS A 332 49.93 -96.20 -56.88
CA LYS A 332 49.80 -97.57 -56.37
C LYS A 332 49.18 -98.49 -57.43
N ASP A 333 48.12 -98.08 -58.10
CA ASP A 333 47.47 -98.85 -59.16
C ASP A 333 48.41 -99.10 -60.35
N ARG A 334 49.20 -98.08 -60.76
CA ARG A 334 50.24 -98.20 -61.79
C ARG A 334 51.36 -99.16 -61.37
N ASP A 335 51.80 -99.09 -60.12
CA ASP A 335 52.85 -99.95 -59.60
C ASP A 335 52.37 -101.40 -59.44
N VAL A 336 51.15 -101.61 -58.94
CA VAL A 336 50.47 -102.92 -58.92
C VAL A 336 50.34 -103.47 -60.34
N PHE A 337 49.92 -102.66 -61.31
CA PHE A 337 49.83 -103.06 -62.72
C PHE A 337 51.20 -103.45 -63.29
N ARG A 338 52.25 -102.67 -63.00
CA ARG A 338 53.63 -102.93 -63.44
C ARG A 338 54.18 -104.23 -62.85
N VAL A 339 54.03 -104.42 -61.53
CA VAL A 339 54.43 -105.64 -60.83
C VAL A 339 53.65 -106.83 -61.39
N SER A 340 52.34 -106.72 -61.57
CA SER A 340 51.50 -107.78 -62.15
C SER A 340 51.92 -108.14 -63.58
N LYS A 341 52.23 -107.14 -64.42
CA LYS A 341 52.72 -107.35 -65.79
C LYS A 341 54.10 -108.01 -65.80
N ASN A 342 55.01 -107.61 -64.92
CA ASN A 342 56.33 -108.22 -64.78
C ASN A 342 56.22 -109.66 -64.29
N MET A 343 55.40 -109.90 -63.26
CA MET A 343 55.09 -111.25 -62.75
C MET A 343 54.48 -112.14 -63.84
N GLN A 344 53.63 -111.59 -64.72
CA GLN A 344 53.09 -112.33 -65.87
C GLN A 344 54.18 -112.67 -66.90
N LYS A 345 55.12 -111.75 -67.18
CA LYS A 345 56.27 -112.04 -68.04
C LYS A 345 57.18 -113.11 -67.44
N GLU A 346 57.46 -113.05 -66.14
CA GLU A 346 58.21 -114.08 -65.43
C GLU A 346 57.48 -115.42 -65.47
N LYS A 347 56.17 -115.45 -65.19
CA LYS A 347 55.34 -116.65 -65.36
C LYS A 347 55.46 -117.23 -66.77
N GLN A 348 55.38 -116.41 -67.82
CA GLN A 348 55.57 -116.85 -69.20
C GLN A 348 57.00 -117.34 -69.46
N SER A 349 58.02 -116.69 -68.91
CA SER A 349 59.42 -117.12 -69.01
C SER A 349 59.63 -118.48 -68.33
N LEU A 350 59.11 -118.66 -67.12
CA LEU A 350 59.13 -119.93 -66.39
C LEU A 350 58.35 -121.02 -67.13
N LEU A 351 57.21 -120.69 -67.75
CA LEU A 351 56.48 -121.63 -68.60
C LEU A 351 57.31 -122.04 -69.83
N ARG A 352 57.99 -121.11 -70.50
CA ARG A 352 58.91 -121.45 -71.60
C ARG A 352 60.09 -122.28 -71.13
N GLN A 353 60.65 -122.00 -69.96
CA GLN A 353 61.71 -122.83 -69.37
C GLN A 353 61.20 -124.24 -69.05
N LEU A 354 59.97 -124.36 -68.53
CA LEU A 354 59.32 -125.66 -68.34
C LEU A 354 59.08 -126.38 -69.67
N GLU A 355 58.68 -125.68 -70.73
CA GLU A 355 58.56 -126.24 -72.09
C GLU A 355 59.91 -126.70 -72.64
N LEU A 356 60.97 -125.90 -72.49
CA LEU A 356 62.35 -126.27 -72.85
C LEU A 356 62.83 -127.48 -72.06
N LEU A 357 62.54 -127.55 -70.76
CA LEU A 357 62.85 -128.73 -69.94
C LEU A 357 62.05 -129.95 -70.37
N ARG A 358 60.78 -129.78 -70.80
CA ARG A 358 59.98 -130.85 -71.40
C ARG A 358 60.54 -131.31 -72.74
N GLU A 359 60.93 -130.38 -73.62
CA GLU A 359 61.57 -130.67 -74.91
C GLU A 359 62.95 -131.29 -74.75
N MET A 360 63.75 -130.86 -73.79
CA MET A 360 65.05 -131.44 -73.50
C MET A 360 64.90 -132.83 -72.87
N ASN A 361 63.92 -133.03 -71.98
CA ASN A 361 63.56 -134.39 -71.53
C ASN A 361 63.08 -135.26 -72.69
N LYS A 362 62.36 -134.68 -73.65
CA LYS A 362 61.93 -135.37 -74.86
C LYS A 362 63.13 -135.72 -75.75
N LYS A 363 64.05 -134.78 -76.01
CA LYS A 363 65.29 -135.02 -76.77
C LYS A 363 66.22 -136.02 -76.08
N LEU A 364 66.35 -135.97 -74.75
CA LEU A 364 67.12 -136.97 -74.01
C LEU A 364 66.48 -138.36 -74.08
N ARG A 365 65.14 -138.45 -74.23
CA ARG A 365 64.47 -139.71 -74.58
C ARG A 365 64.74 -140.10 -76.03
N ASP A 366 64.59 -139.18 -76.97
CA ASP A 366 64.82 -139.43 -78.41
C ASP A 366 66.28 -139.83 -78.70
N ASP A 367 67.26 -139.22 -78.02
CA ASP A 367 68.70 -139.55 -78.11
C ASP A 367 69.01 -140.91 -77.46
N ARG A 368 68.31 -141.26 -76.36
CA ARG A 368 68.37 -142.61 -75.77
C ARG A 368 67.83 -143.64 -76.75
N ASP A 369 66.70 -143.36 -77.38
CA ASP A 369 66.04 -144.25 -78.34
C ASP A 369 66.87 -144.35 -79.65
N ALA A 370 67.55 -143.29 -80.07
CA ALA A 370 68.47 -143.28 -81.22
C ALA A 370 69.77 -144.06 -80.96
N PHE A 371 70.26 -144.09 -79.71
CA PHE A 371 71.38 -144.95 -79.31
C PHE A 371 71.00 -146.43 -79.39
N GLU A 372 69.76 -146.79 -79.05
CA GLU A 372 69.25 -148.15 -79.22
C GLU A 372 69.06 -148.52 -80.71
N ALA A 373 68.65 -147.57 -81.55
CA ALA A 373 68.42 -147.79 -82.99
C ALA A 373 69.70 -148.00 -83.83
N LYS A 374 70.87 -147.46 -83.43
CA LYS A 374 72.14 -147.59 -84.18
C LYS A 374 72.83 -148.96 -84.06
N LYS A 375 72.26 -149.91 -83.30
CA LYS A 375 72.87 -151.21 -83.02
C LYS A 375 72.56 -152.30 -84.06
N LEU A 376 71.68 -152.09 -85.04
CA LEU A 376 71.19 -153.18 -85.90
C LEU A 376 71.03 -152.77 -87.38
N GLY A 377 72.03 -153.08 -88.22
CA GLY A 377 71.83 -153.20 -89.67
C GLY A 377 73.04 -153.03 -90.61
N SER A 378 73.96 -154.01 -90.69
CA SER A 378 74.44 -154.57 -92.00
C SER A 378 75.36 -155.82 -91.88
N SER A 379 74.92 -156.87 -92.59
CA SER A 379 75.65 -158.05 -93.14
C SER A 379 75.75 -159.40 -92.38
N SER A 380 75.61 -160.46 -93.19
CA SER A 380 75.42 -161.93 -93.05
C SER A 380 76.69 -162.72 -93.45
N PRO A 381 76.70 -164.07 -93.74
CA PRO A 381 75.99 -165.27 -93.26
C PRO A 381 76.95 -166.43 -92.79
N SER A 382 76.38 -167.58 -92.39
CA SER A 382 76.96 -168.86 -91.89
C SER A 382 77.94 -169.63 -92.83
N PRO A 383 78.58 -170.79 -92.45
CA PRO A 383 78.47 -171.60 -91.21
C PRO A 383 79.80 -172.18 -90.62
N ALA A 384 79.72 -172.73 -89.39
CA ALA A 384 80.83 -173.32 -88.60
C ALA A 384 81.79 -172.25 -88.04
N THR A 385 82.32 -172.26 -86.82
CA THR A 385 82.42 -173.23 -85.72
C THR A 385 82.68 -172.41 -84.44
N VAL A 386 82.60 -173.07 -83.27
CA VAL A 386 83.39 -172.83 -82.05
C VAL A 386 82.60 -172.36 -80.82
N PHE A 387 82.54 -173.35 -79.93
CA PHE A 387 82.31 -173.36 -78.49
C PHE A 387 83.13 -172.36 -77.68
N HIS A 388 82.55 -171.81 -76.60
CA HIS A 388 82.93 -172.15 -75.22
C HIS A 388 81.98 -171.48 -74.20
N TRP A 389 81.52 -172.31 -73.25
CA TRP A 389 80.84 -172.08 -71.95
C TRP A 389 79.58 -171.21 -71.89
#